data_AF-A0A9X2CMK8-F1
#
_entry.id   AF-A0A9X2CMK8-F1
#
_cell.length_a   1.000
_cell.length_b   1.000
_cell.length_c   1.000
_cell.angle_alpha   90.00
_cell.angle_beta   90.00
_cell.angle_gamma   90.00
#
_symmetry.space_group_name_H-M   'P 1'
#
loop_
_entity.id
_entity.type
_entity.pdbx_description
1 polymer ?
#
loop_
_entity_poly.entity_id
_entity_poly.type
_entity_poly.pdbx_seq_one_letter_code
_entity_poly.pdbx_strand_id
1 'polypeptide(L)' 'MTTQVFIMALALVLIVEGLGPLLAPQKWKKYLLELSSQNQNVLRRLGGSLVTAGIVLLIIFQ' A
#
# COMPACT_ATOMS: atom_id res chain seq x y z
N MET A 1 11.86 17.23 -14.37
CA MET A 1 11.91 15.77 -14.54
C MET A 1 11.54 15.06 -13.24
N THR A 2 12.23 15.32 -12.12
CA THR A 2 12.04 14.60 -10.84
C THR A 2 10.75 14.93 -10.10
N THR A 3 10.32 16.21 -10.08
CA THR A 3 9.09 16.62 -9.37
C THR A 3 7.82 16.07 -10.02
N GLN A 4 7.80 15.97 -11.35
CA GLN A 4 6.68 15.37 -12.09
C GLN A 4 6.53 13.88 -11.77
N VAL A 5 7.64 13.14 -11.72
CA VAL A 5 7.65 11.71 -11.37
C VAL A 5 7.17 11.50 -9.93
N PHE A 6 7.60 12.36 -9.00
CA PHE A 6 7.13 12.28 -7.60
C PHE A 6 5.62 12.51 -7.48
N ILE A 7 5.11 13.56 -8.13
CA ILE A 7 3.66 13.87 -8.12
C ILE A 7 2.86 12.74 -8.79
N MET A 8 3.37 12.16 -9.89
CA MET A 8 2.73 11.05 -10.58
C MET A 8 2.71 9.77 -9.73
N ALA A 9 3.82 9.43 -9.08
CA ALA A 9 3.88 8.30 -8.16
C ALA A 9 2.88 8.48 -6.99
N LEU A 10 2.81 9.68 -6.42
CA LEU A 10 1.85 10.02 -5.37
C LEU A 10 0.39 9.94 -5.87
N ALA A 11 0.11 10.42 -7.08
CA ALA A 11 -1.21 10.30 -7.70
C ALA A 11 -1.62 8.84 -7.91
N LEU A 12 -0.71 7.99 -8.38
CA LEU A 12 -0.97 6.56 -8.55
C LEU A 12 -1.25 5.86 -7.22
N VAL A 13 -0.46 6.15 -6.17
CA VAL A 13 -0.71 5.62 -4.82
C VAL A 13 -2.09 6.04 -4.31
N LEU A 14 -2.47 7.30 -4.49
CA LEU A 14 -3.80 7.80 -4.09
C LEU A 14 -4.94 7.13 -4.87
N ILE A 15 -4.76 6.87 -6.17
CA ILE A 15 -5.74 6.14 -6.98
C ILE A 15 -5.89 4.71 -6.46
N VAL A 16 -4.78 3.99 -6.24
CA VAL A 16 -4.80 2.60 -5.75
C VAL A 16 -5.42 2.50 -4.36
N GLU A 17 -5.02 3.38 -3.43
CA GLU A 17 -5.58 3.43 -2.08
C GLU A 17 -7.06 3.86 -2.08
N GLY A 18 -7.46 4.74 -2.99
CA GLY A 18 -8.85 5.19 -3.15
C GLY A 18 -9.77 4.17 -3.83
N LEU A 19 -9.23 3.29 -4.67
CA LEU A 19 -10.00 2.26 -5.39
C LEU A 19 -10.63 1.22 -4.45
N GLY A 20 -9.91 0.80 -3.41
CA GLY A 20 -10.41 -0.13 -2.39
C GLY A 20 -11.75 0.31 -1.75
N PRO A 21 -11.81 1.49 -1.12
CA PRO A 21 -13.04 2.01 -0.53
C PRO A 21 -14.09 2.42 -1.58
N LEU A 22 -13.68 2.86 -2.78
CA LEU A 22 -14.61 3.30 -3.83
C LEU A 22 -15.35 2.13 -4.50
N LEU A 23 -14.65 1.03 -4.81
CA LEU A 23 -15.24 -0.10 -5.53
C LEU A 23 -16.03 -1.04 -4.62
N ALA A 24 -15.59 -1.25 -3.38
CA ALA A 24 -16.23 -2.21 -2.48
C ALA A 24 -16.10 -1.82 -1.00
N PRO A 25 -16.80 -0.77 -0.53
CA PRO A 25 -16.63 -0.23 0.82
C PRO A 25 -16.90 -1.26 1.93
N GLN A 26 -17.88 -2.14 1.75
CA GLN A 26 -18.21 -3.18 2.74
C GLN A 26 -17.13 -4.27 2.82
N LYS A 27 -16.62 -4.73 1.67
CA LYS A 27 -15.54 -5.73 1.61
C LYS A 27 -14.23 -5.16 2.13
N TRP A 28 -13.91 -3.93 1.75
CA TRP A 28 -12.74 -3.19 2.23
C TRP A 28 -12.76 -3.01 3.74
N LYS A 29 -13.90 -2.58 4.31
CA LYS A 29 -14.08 -2.45 5.76
C LYS A 29 -13.89 -3.79 6.48
N LYS A 30 -14.46 -4.88 5.94
CA LYS A 30 -14.30 -6.22 6.52
C LYS A 30 -12.83 -6.68 6.48
N TYR A 31 -12.15 -6.47 5.35
CA TYR A 31 -10.74 -6.78 5.19
C TYR A 31 -9.87 -6.01 6.19
N LEU A 32 -10.08 -4.70 6.35
CA LEU A 32 -9.36 -3.89 7.35
C LEU A 32 -9.63 -4.36 8.78
N LEU A 33 -10.87 -4.74 9.10
CA LEU A 33 -11.21 -5.29 10.42
C LEU A 33 -10.50 -6.62 10.68
N GLU A 34 -10.53 -7.55 9.73
CA GLU A 34 -9.80 -8.82 9.81
C GLU A 34 -8.30 -8.57 9.97
N LEU A 35 -7.72 -7.65 9.21
CA LEU A 35 -6.30 -7.27 9.29
C LEU A 35 -5.94 -6.65 10.65
N SER A 36 -6.81 -5.79 11.18
CA SER A 36 -6.63 -5.15 12.49
C SER A 36 -6.77 -6.13 13.67
N SER A 37 -7.52 -7.21 13.47
CA SER A 37 -7.68 -8.29 14.46
C SER A 37 -6.50 -9.26 14.48
N GLN A 38 -5.64 -9.24 13.47
CA GLN A 38 -4.43 -10.06 13.43
C GLN A 38 -3.41 -9.59 14.47
N ASN A 39 -2.58 -10.53 14.93
CA ASN A 39 -1.50 -10.24 15.87
C ASN A 39 -0.57 -9.15 15.32
N GLN A 40 -0.22 -8.16 16.16
CA GLN A 40 0.66 -7.03 15.79
C GLN A 40 1.97 -7.48 15.14
N ASN A 41 2.51 -8.64 15.55
CA ASN A 41 3.72 -9.21 14.94
C ASN A 41 3.51 -9.59 13.46
N VAL A 42 2.34 -10.10 13.10
CA VAL A 42 2.00 -10.44 11.71
C VAL A 42 1.82 -9.17 10.89
N LEU A 43 1.16 -8.14 11.45
CA LEU A 43 0.98 -6.85 10.78
C LEU A 43 2.34 -6.16 10.52
N ARG A 44 3.27 -6.22 11.48
CA ARG A 44 4.64 -5.71 11.31
C ARG A 44 5.42 -6.49 10.26
N ARG A 45 5.26 -7.82 10.16
CA ARG A 45 5.92 -8.63 9.14
C ARG A 45 5.36 -8.34 7.75
N LEU A 46 4.04 -8.20 7.62
CA LEU A 46 3.39 -7.79 6.37
C LEU A 46 3.89 -6.42 5.91
N GLY A 47 3.80 -5.41 6.78
CA GLY A 47 4.31 -4.07 6.48
C GLY A 47 5.80 -4.07 6.15
N GLY A 48 6.61 -4.77 6.94
CA GLY A 48 8.06 -4.88 6.71
C GLY A 48 8.39 -5.57 5.38
N SER A 49 7.65 -6.61 5.00
CA SER A 49 7.83 -7.29 3.71
C SER A 49 7.49 -6.38 2.53
N LEU A 50 6.42 -5.59 2.63
CA LEU A 50 6.04 -4.60 1.63
C LEU A 50 7.11 -3.52 1.47
N VAL A 51 7.62 -2.97 2.58
CA VAL A 51 8.70 -1.98 2.57
C VAL A 51 9.96 -2.57 1.94
N THR A 52 10.32 -3.80 2.32
CA THR A 52 11.52 -4.46 1.77
C THR A 52 11.37 -4.69 0.27
N ALA A 53 10.23 -5.19 -0.19
CA ALA A 53 9.96 -5.37 -1.61
C ALA A 53 9.99 -4.03 -2.38
N GLY A 54 9.41 -2.97 -1.81
CA GLY A 54 9.44 -1.63 -2.40
C GLY A 54 10.86 -1.07 -2.52
N ILE A 55 11.71 -1.27 -1.51
CA ILE A 55 13.12 -0.89 -1.55
C ILE A 55 13.87 -1.68 -2.64
N VAL A 56 13.64 -2.99 -2.72
CA VAL A 56 14.26 -3.84 -3.76
C VAL A 56 13.85 -3.38 -5.16
N LEU A 57 12.57 -3.09 -5.38
CA LEU A 57 12.08 -2.55 -6.66
C LEU A 57 12.69 -1.18 -6.96
N LEU A 58 12.80 -0.29 -5.97
CA LEU A 58 13.48 0.99 -6.15
C LEU A 58 14.94 0.81 -6.55
N ILE A 59 15.69 -0.08 -5.89
CA ILE A 59 17.11 -0.30 -6.22
C ILE A 59 17.29 -0.91 -7.63
N ILE A 60 16.35 -1.75 -8.08
CA ILE A 60 16.45 -2.43 -9.39
C ILE A 60 16.01 -1.54 -10.55
N PHE A 61 14.95 -0.74 -10.38
CA PHE A 61 14.30 0.01 -11.46
C PHE A 61 14.60 1.51 -11.47
N GLN A 62 15.26 2.04 -10.44
CA GLN A 62 15.79 3.41 -10.38
C GLN A 62 17.23 3.44 -10.92
#